data_AF-A0A643INS5-F1
#
_entry.id   AF-A0A643INS5-F1
#
_cell.length_a   1.000
_cell.length_b   1.000
_cell.length_c   1.000
_cell.angle_alpha   90.00
_cell.angle_beta   90.00
_cell.angle_gamma   90.00
#
_symmetry.space_group_name_H-M   'P 1'
#
loop_
_entity.id
_entity.type
_entity.pdbx_description
1 polymer ?
#
loop_
_entity_poly.entity_id
_entity_poly.type
_entity_poly.pdbx_seq_one_letter_code
_entity_poly.pdbx_strand_id
1 'polypeptide(L)'
;MSFSERLLAAWYQGHPALALLRPLEALYRRVANGRRADFLSGRKPAYRAPLPVLVVGNITVGGTGKTPMILWMIEHCRARGLRVGVISRGYGARPPTTPWR
;
A
#
# COMPACT_ATOMS: atom_id res chain seq x y z
N MET A 1 -15.50 -20.54 1.05
CA MET A 1 -15.13 -19.14 1.32
C MET A 1 -14.38 -19.05 2.64
N SER A 2 -13.16 -18.53 2.60
CA SER A 2 -12.40 -18.19 3.81
C SER A 2 -13.14 -17.12 4.63
N PHE A 3 -12.91 -17.07 5.95
CA PHE A 3 -13.44 -16.01 6.80
C PHE A 3 -13.02 -14.62 6.31
N SER A 4 -11.79 -14.49 5.81
CA SER A 4 -11.27 -13.25 5.23
C SER A 4 -12.06 -12.78 4.01
N GLU A 5 -12.48 -13.70 3.13
CA GLU A 5 -13.27 -13.39 1.94
C GLU A 5 -14.68 -12.93 2.30
N ARG A 6 -15.31 -13.58 3.30
CA ARG A 6 -16.63 -13.18 3.81
C ARG A 6 -16.60 -11.79 4.45
N LEU A 7 -15.55 -11.50 5.22
CA LEU A 7 -15.36 -10.18 5.82
C LEU A 7 -15.11 -9.11 4.75
N LEU A 8 -14.31 -9.43 3.73
CA LEU A 8 -14.05 -8.54 2.60
C LEU A 8 -15.34 -8.24 1.81
N ALA A 9 -16.15 -9.26 1.52
CA ALA A 9 -17.44 -9.08 0.86
C ALA A 9 -18.39 -8.23 1.71
N ALA A 10 -18.50 -8.50 3.00
CA ALA A 10 -19.31 -7.71 3.93
C ALA A 10 -18.87 -6.23 3.97
N TRP A 11 -17.56 -5.97 3.92
CA TRP A 11 -16.98 -4.63 3.86
C TRP A 11 -17.40 -3.87 2.60
N TYR A 12 -17.29 -4.49 1.42
CA TYR A 12 -17.67 -3.84 0.16
C TYR A 12 -19.19 -3.70 -0.04
N GLN A 13 -19.98 -4.62 0.53
CA GLN A 13 -21.45 -4.59 0.44
C GLN A 13 -22.10 -3.74 1.54
N GLY A 14 -21.33 -3.22 2.49
CA GLY A 14 -21.85 -2.35 3.55
C GLY A 14 -22.73 -3.06 4.58
N HIS A 15 -22.34 -4.29 4.99
CA HIS A 15 -23.16 -5.09 5.91
C HIS A 15 -23.40 -4.36 7.26
N PRO A 16 -24.64 -4.30 7.78
CA PRO A 16 -25.00 -3.49 8.95
C PRO A 16 -24.23 -3.87 10.23
N ALA A 17 -23.84 -5.13 10.38
CA ALA A 17 -23.02 -5.59 11.51
C ALA A 17 -21.65 -4.86 11.63
N LEU A 18 -21.16 -4.25 10.54
CA LEU A 18 -19.93 -3.44 10.58
C LEU A 18 -20.09 -2.16 11.40
N ALA A 19 -21.32 -1.74 11.71
CA ALA A 19 -21.57 -0.60 12.59
C ALA A 19 -20.94 -0.77 13.98
N LEU A 20 -20.81 -2.01 14.46
CA LEU A 20 -20.13 -2.34 15.71
C LEU A 20 -18.64 -1.98 15.69
N LEU A 21 -18.02 -1.90 14.50
CA LEU A 21 -16.62 -1.53 14.31
C LEU A 21 -16.41 -0.01 14.23
N ARG A 22 -17.46 0.81 14.24
CA ARG A 22 -17.37 2.28 14.15
C ARG A 22 -16.46 2.93 15.20
N PRO A 23 -16.46 2.52 16.48
CA PRO A 23 -15.54 3.09 17.46
C PRO A 23 -14.07 2.83 17.11
N LEU A 24 -13.77 1.61 16.64
CA LEU A 24 -12.43 1.24 16.16
C LEU A 24 -12.05 1.99 14.89
N GLU A 25 -13.02 2.18 13.98
CA GLU A 25 -12.84 2.98 12.77
C GLU A 25 -12.51 4.44 13.12
N ALA A 26 -13.24 5.05 14.05
CA ALA A 26 -13.02 6.43 14.49
C ALA A 26 -11.62 6.60 15.09
N LEU A 27 -11.18 5.64 15.92
CA LEU A 27 -9.83 5.62 16.47
C LEU A 27 -8.77 5.50 15.36
N TYR A 28 -8.94 4.54 14.44
CA TYR A 28 -8.03 4.35 13.32
C TYR A 28 -7.94 5.61 12.45
N ARG A 29 -9.10 6.21 12.13
CA ARG A 29 -9.21 7.45 11.35
C ARG A 29 -8.49 8.60 12.02
N ARG A 30 -8.63 8.77 13.34
CA ARG A 30 -7.90 9.79 14.11
C ARG A 30 -6.40 9.62 13.97
N VAL A 31 -5.88 8.40 14.14
CA VAL A 31 -4.44 8.10 14.01
C VAL A 31 -3.95 8.32 12.57
N ALA A 32 -4.69 7.84 11.57
CA ALA A 32 -4.34 7.98 10.16
C ALA A 32 -4.30 9.46 9.73
N ASN A 33 -5.30 10.25 10.14
CA ASN A 33 -5.35 11.69 9.86
C ASN A 33 -4.23 12.45 10.58
N GLY A 34 -3.92 12.08 11.83
CA GLY A 34 -2.77 12.65 12.55
C GLY A 34 -1.45 12.40 11.81
N ARG A 35 -1.20 11.17 11.35
CA ARG A 35 -0.01 10.83 10.56
C ARG A 35 0.07 11.63 9.25
N ARG A 36 -1.07 11.80 8.56
CA ARG A 36 -1.15 12.61 7.35
C ARG A 36 -0.85 14.08 7.62
N ALA A 37 -1.42 14.65 8.68
CA ALA A 37 -1.19 16.04 9.07
C ALA A 37 0.29 16.28 9.44
N ASP A 38 0.93 15.34 10.15
CA ASP A 38 2.35 15.42 10.46
C ASP A 38 3.24 15.39 9.21
N PHE A 39 2.88 14.58 8.21
CA PHE A 39 3.61 14.52 6.95
C PHE A 39 3.43 15.82 6.15
N LEU A 40 2.20 16.32 6.02
CA LEU A 40 1.89 17.54 5.27
C LEU A 40 2.44 18.81 5.91
N SER A 41 2.54 18.85 7.24
CA SER A 41 3.12 19.99 7.97
C SER A 41 4.64 20.09 7.83
N GLY A 42 5.30 19.11 7.21
CA GLY A 42 6.77 19.08 7.06
C GLY A 42 7.52 18.79 8.36
N ARG A 43 6.82 18.50 9.47
CA ARG A 43 7.42 18.18 10.77
C ARG A 43 8.22 16.87 10.77
N LYS A 44 7.93 15.97 9.83
CA LYS A 44 8.66 14.71 9.67
C LYS A 44 9.60 14.80 8.47
N PRO A 45 10.86 14.34 8.60
CA PRO A 45 11.78 14.31 7.48
C PRO A 45 11.23 13.40 6.38
N ALA A 46 11.10 13.95 5.16
CA ALA A 46 10.73 13.21 3.98
C ALA A 46 11.97 13.01 3.11
N TYR A 47 12.29 11.76 2.79
CA TYR A 47 13.39 11.44 1.88
C TYR A 47 13.05 11.93 0.47
N ARG A 48 13.99 12.67 -0.14
CA ARG A 48 13.93 13.05 -1.54
C ARG A 48 14.99 12.27 -2.29
N ALA A 49 14.54 11.37 -3.17
CA ALA A 49 15.44 10.63 -4.02
C ALA A 49 16.11 11.56 -5.05
N PRO A 50 17.37 11.31 -5.41
CA PRO A 50 18.06 12.05 -6.47
C PRO A 50 17.55 11.69 -7.88
N LEU A 51 16.70 10.65 -7.99
CA LEU A 51 16.13 10.14 -9.23
C LEU A 51 14.60 10.19 -9.17
N PRO A 52 13.90 10.20 -10.32
CA PRO A 52 12.44 10.11 -10.35
C PRO A 52 11.94 8.83 -9.68
N VAL A 53 10.98 8.98 -8.75
CA VAL A 53 10.37 7.85 -8.03
C VAL A 53 8.88 7.79 -8.34
N LEU A 54 8.43 6.63 -8.83
CA LEU A 54 7.03 6.31 -9.05
C LEU A 54 6.53 5.43 -7.90
N VAL A 55 5.54 5.91 -7.15
CA VAL A 55 4.94 5.17 -6.04
C VAL A 55 3.60 4.59 -6.49
N VAL A 56 3.54 3.25 -6.61
CA VAL A 56 2.30 2.53 -6.95
C VAL A 56 1.66 1.99 -5.67
N GLY A 57 0.63 2.69 -5.20
CA GLY A 57 -0.19 2.29 -4.07
C GLY A 57 -1.60 1.91 -4.49
N ASN A 58 -2.40 1.42 -3.55
CA ASN A 58 -3.86 1.41 -3.73
C ASN A 58 -4.55 1.59 -2.38
N ILE A 59 -5.75 2.16 -2.43
CA ILE A 59 -6.59 2.58 -1.30
C ILE A 59 -7.48 1.42 -0.82
N THR A 60 -7.71 0.42 -1.67
CA THR A 60 -8.59 -0.72 -1.40
C THR A 60 -7.83 -1.95 -0.87
N VAL A 61 -8.52 -2.78 -0.09
CA VAL A 61 -7.98 -4.03 0.45
C VAL A 61 -8.25 -5.19 -0.51
N GLY A 62 -7.25 -6.05 -0.75
CA GLY A 62 -7.36 -7.21 -1.65
C GLY A 62 -6.47 -7.15 -2.90
N GLY A 63 -6.66 -8.15 -3.77
CA GLY A 63 -5.94 -8.32 -5.04
C GLY A 63 -6.31 -7.23 -6.04
N THR A 64 -5.57 -6.13 -6.01
CA THR A 64 -5.98 -4.86 -6.61
C THR A 64 -5.18 -4.51 -7.86
N GLY A 65 -4.71 -5.53 -8.58
CA GLY A 65 -4.00 -5.36 -9.84
C GLY A 65 -2.66 -4.61 -9.76
N LYS A 66 -2.15 -4.30 -8.56
CA LYS A 66 -0.89 -3.57 -8.38
C LYS A 66 0.27 -4.25 -9.09
N THR A 67 0.39 -5.58 -8.97
CA THR A 67 1.48 -6.32 -9.62
C THR A 67 1.41 -6.25 -11.15
N PRO A 68 0.27 -6.57 -11.81
CA PRO A 68 0.12 -6.33 -13.25
C PRO A 68 0.42 -4.90 -13.70
N MET A 69 -0.06 -3.90 -12.95
CA MET A 69 0.19 -2.49 -13.24
C MET A 69 1.68 -2.14 -13.15
N ILE A 70 2.38 -2.61 -12.12
CA ILE A 70 3.82 -2.40 -11.96
C ILE A 70 4.59 -3.04 -13.12
N LEU A 71 4.24 -4.28 -13.50
CA LEU A 71 4.87 -4.97 -14.63
C LEU A 71 4.68 -4.20 -15.93
N TRP A 72 3.45 -3.72 -16.20
CA TRP A 72 3.17 -2.88 -17.36
C TRP A 72 4.00 -1.60 -17.36
N MET A 73 4.11 -0.91 -16.22
CA MET A 73 4.92 0.31 -16.10
C MET A 73 6.41 0.05 -16.36
N ILE A 74 6.94 -1.08 -15.87
CA ILE A 74 8.33 -1.47 -16.11
C ILE A 74 8.57 -1.65 -17.60
N GLU A 75 7.74 -2.45 -18.28
CA GLU A 75 7.89 -2.70 -19.72
C GLU A 75 7.72 -1.41 -20.54
N HIS A 76 6.77 -0.56 -20.16
CA HIS A 76 6.56 0.73 -20.79
C HIS A 76 7.77 1.67 -20.69
N CYS A 77 8.43 1.71 -19.53
CA CYS A 77 9.66 2.49 -19.34
C CYS A 77 10.85 1.86 -20.07
N ARG A 78 10.99 0.53 -20.06
CA ARG A 78 12.05 -0.19 -20.77
C ARG A 78 11.96 -0.01 -22.28
N ALA A 79 10.74 0.00 -22.84
CA ALA A 79 10.50 0.28 -24.26
C ALA A 79 10.99 1.68 -24.69
N ARG A 80 11.15 2.61 -23.74
CA ARG A 80 11.74 3.94 -23.96
C ARG A 80 13.23 4.03 -23.64
N GLY A 81 13.90 2.90 -23.40
CA GLY A 81 15.32 2.83 -23.06
C GLY A 81 15.64 3.22 -21.62
N LEU A 82 14.65 3.35 -20.72
CA LEU A 82 14.89 3.70 -19.33
C LEU A 82 15.29 2.47 -18.50
N ARG A 83 16.23 2.67 -17.58
CA ARG A 83 16.61 1.67 -16.57
C ARG A 83 15.70 1.83 -15.36
N VAL A 84 14.94 0.79 -15.02
CA VAL A 84 13.97 0.82 -13.92
C VAL A 84 14.44 -0.07 -12.77
N GLY A 85 14.40 0.46 -11.55
CA GLY A 85 14.54 -0.31 -10.31
C GLY A 85 13.20 -0.46 -9.61
N VAL A 86 12.97 -1.62 -8.98
CA VAL A 86 11.74 -1.89 -8.22
C VAL A 86 12.08 -2.07 -6.76
N ILE A 87 11.42 -1.31 -5.89
CA ILE A 87 11.53 -1.44 -4.43
C ILE A 87 10.22 -2.02 -3.91
N SER A 88 10.30 -3.17 -3.23
CA SER A 88 9.17 -3.83 -2.57
C SER A 88 9.43 -3.93 -1.07
N ARG A 89 8.37 -4.00 -0.26
CA ARG A 89 8.49 -4.18 1.20
C ARG A 89 8.98 -5.57 1.62
N GLY A 90 8.96 -6.57 0.72
CA GLY A 90 9.30 -7.95 1.08
C GLY A 90 8.30 -8.60 2.07
N TYR A 91 7.03 -8.20 2.04
CA TYR A 91 6.02 -8.76 2.95
C TYR A 91 5.86 -10.26 2.73
N GLY A 92 6.10 -11.06 3.78
CA GLY A 92 6.07 -12.53 3.71
C GLY A 92 7.36 -13.18 3.18
N ALA A 93 8.39 -12.40 2.83
CA ALA A 93 9.69 -12.95 2.45
C ALA A 93 10.41 -13.56 3.67
N ARG A 94 11.09 -14.69 3.45
CA ARG A 94 11.94 -15.36 4.45
C ARG A 94 13.35 -15.49 3.89
N PRO A 95 14.12 -14.40 3.83
CA PRO A 95 15.49 -14.47 3.34
C PRO A 95 16.33 -15.33 4.30
N PRO A 96 17.27 -16.14 3.78
CA PRO A 96 18.16 -16.96 4.61
C PRO A 96 18.99 -16.14 5.61
N THR A 97 19.37 -14.91 5.26
CA THR A 97 20.12 -13.99 6.13
C THR A 97 19.70 -12.53 5.90
N THR A 98 19.84 -11.69 6.93
CA THR A 98 19.61 -10.24 6.86
C THR A 98 20.86 -9.48 7.31
N PRO A 99 21.39 -8.53 6.53
CA PRO A 99 20.91 -8.08 5.22
C PRO A 99 21.16 -9.11 4.12
N TRP A 100 20.13 -9.38 3.32
CA TRP A 100 20.23 -10.22 2.13
C TRP A 100 20.98 -9.42 1.06
N ARG A 101 22.16 -9.90 0.66
CA ARG A 101 23.00 -9.29 -0.37
C ARG A 101 22.71 -9.90 -1.73
#